data_AF-A0A2V5NT80-F1
#
_entry.id   AF-A0A2V5NT80-F1
#
_cell.length_a   1.000
_cell.length_b   1.000
_cell.length_c   1.000
_cell.angle_alpha   90.00
_cell.angle_beta   90.00
_cell.angle_gamma   90.00
#
_symmetry.space_group_name_H-M   'P 1'
#
loop_
_entity.id
_entity.type
_entity.pdbx_description
1 polymer ?
#
loop_
_entity_poly.entity_id
_entity_poly.type
_entity_poly.pdbx_seq_one_letter_code
_entity_poly.pdbx_strand_id
1 'polypeptide(L)'
;MLESVGPVGYVIRKLNQMRENVSSSQSRFEAIEIIEALILALVAVATAWSGYQAAQWAGQRAEEYAKANRLRVTAEGLATLAGQERIYDSDTFNSWLAAKLDGKVQTAEFFERRFRDEYRPAFAAWISTDPFNNAQAPAGPIFMPEYHNAKHEQFLRLNKQAAEVADEGVKSGETGDKYVRITVLLATVLLITAIGQRFRFKAARIVFMILACLLLCLPVLQLLMLPRI
;
A
#
# COMPACT_ATOMS: atom_id res chain seq x y z
N MET A 1 1.51 20.83 -83.71
CA MET A 1 0.45 21.67 -83.13
C MET A 1 0.74 21.86 -81.65
N LEU A 2 1.42 22.95 -81.29
CA LEU A 2 1.65 23.36 -79.91
C LEU A 2 0.70 24.52 -79.66
N GLU A 3 -0.45 24.26 -79.02
CA GLU A 3 -1.28 25.34 -78.51
C GLU A 3 -0.48 26.08 -77.44
N SER A 4 -0.03 27.28 -77.80
CA SER A 4 0.50 28.28 -76.89
C SER A 4 -0.59 28.58 -75.87
N VAL A 5 -0.48 28.00 -74.68
CA VAL A 5 -1.30 28.40 -73.54
C VAL A 5 -0.94 29.86 -73.26
N GLY A 6 -1.79 30.78 -73.73
CA GLY A 6 -1.57 32.21 -73.60
C GLY A 6 -1.40 32.64 -72.13
N PRO A 7 -0.96 33.88 -71.87
CA PRO A 7 -0.66 34.41 -70.53
C PRO A 7 -1.78 34.13 -69.51
N VAL A 8 -3.04 34.16 -69.98
CA VAL A 8 -4.25 33.89 -69.20
C VAL A 8 -4.34 32.44 -68.71
N GLY A 9 -3.99 31.45 -69.55
CA GLY A 9 -4.03 30.03 -69.16
C GLY A 9 -2.96 29.67 -68.12
N TYR A 10 -1.80 30.33 -68.19
CA TYR A 10 -0.77 30.20 -67.15
C TYR A 10 -1.23 30.78 -65.80
N VAL A 11 -1.88 31.94 -65.81
CA VAL A 11 -2.46 32.56 -64.60
C VAL A 11 -3.53 31.67 -63.98
N ILE A 12 -4.46 31.14 -64.79
CA ILE A 12 -5.52 30.23 -64.29
C ILE A 12 -4.92 28.98 -63.66
N ARG A 13 -3.94 28.34 -64.31
CA ARG A 13 -3.27 27.15 -63.75
C ARG A 13 -2.54 27.47 -62.44
N LYS A 14 -1.85 28.62 -62.36
CA LYS A 14 -1.15 29.04 -61.15
C LYS A 14 -2.10 29.36 -60.00
N LEU A 15 -3.25 29.98 -60.28
CA LEU A 15 -4.31 30.23 -59.30
C LEU A 15 -4.93 28.92 -58.79
N ASN A 16 -5.19 27.95 -59.67
CA ASN A 16 -5.69 26.64 -59.26
C ASN A 16 -4.67 25.87 -58.41
N GLN A 17 -3.37 25.86 -58.79
CA GLN A 17 -2.33 25.25 -57.97
C GLN A 17 -2.18 25.93 -56.61
N MET A 18 -2.28 27.26 -56.53
CA MET A 18 -2.26 27.97 -55.25
C MET A 18 -3.49 27.62 -54.40
N ARG A 19 -4.68 27.55 -55.00
CA ARG A 19 -5.92 27.17 -54.31
C ARG A 19 -5.87 25.72 -53.80
N GLU A 20 -5.37 24.78 -54.58
CA GLU A 20 -5.16 23.38 -54.17
C GLU A 20 -4.14 23.27 -53.04
N ASN A 21 -3.00 23.97 -53.13
CA ASN A 21 -1.99 24.00 -52.07
C ASN A 21 -2.50 24.66 -50.78
N VAL A 22 -3.30 25.72 -50.89
CA VAL A 22 -3.92 26.38 -49.73
C VAL A 22 -4.98 25.49 -49.09
N SER A 23 -5.86 24.87 -49.88
CA SER A 23 -6.91 23.98 -49.34
C SER A 23 -6.35 22.72 -48.67
N SER A 24 -5.34 22.09 -49.26
CA SER A 24 -4.65 20.92 -48.67
C SER A 24 -3.84 21.29 -47.43
N SER A 25 -3.22 22.47 -47.41
CA SER A 25 -2.52 23.02 -46.24
C SER A 25 -3.48 23.34 -45.08
N GLN A 26 -4.70 23.79 -45.38
CA GLN A 26 -5.75 24.15 -44.42
C GLN A 26 -6.42 22.90 -43.83
N SER A 27 -6.82 21.94 -44.67
CA SER A 27 -7.42 20.67 -44.21
C SER A 27 -6.47 19.85 -43.32
N ARG A 28 -5.17 19.82 -43.64
CA ARG A 28 -4.17 19.18 -42.76
C ARG A 28 -4.01 19.89 -41.42
N PHE A 29 -4.25 21.20 -41.37
CA PHE A 29 -4.19 21.98 -40.13
C PHE A 29 -5.38 21.67 -39.22
N GLU A 30 -6.59 21.60 -39.80
CA GLU A 30 -7.81 21.19 -39.10
C GLU A 30 -7.70 19.76 -38.54
N ALA A 31 -7.13 18.82 -39.31
CA ALA A 31 -6.90 17.45 -38.84
C ALA A 31 -5.97 17.38 -37.62
N ILE A 32 -4.89 18.19 -37.59
CA ILE A 32 -3.98 18.27 -36.44
C ILE A 32 -4.71 18.80 -35.21
N GLU A 33 -5.54 19.82 -35.36
CA GLU A 33 -6.31 20.40 -34.25
C GLU A 33 -7.32 19.42 -33.66
N ILE A 34 -7.99 18.64 -34.51
CA ILE A 34 -8.89 17.56 -34.06
C ILE A 34 -8.11 16.49 -33.29
N ILE A 35 -6.96 16.05 -33.80
CA ILE A 35 -6.13 15.03 -33.14
C ILE A 35 -5.60 15.55 -31.79
N GLU A 36 -5.11 16.78 -31.72
CA GLU A 36 -4.67 17.39 -30.47
C GLU A 36 -5.80 17.49 -29.43
N ALA A 37 -7.02 17.86 -29.87
CA ALA A 37 -8.19 17.91 -28.99
C ALA A 37 -8.57 16.51 -28.47
N LEU A 38 -8.52 15.48 -29.33
CA LEU A 38 -8.76 14.10 -28.92
C LEU A 38 -7.71 13.59 -27.93
N ILE A 39 -6.43 13.91 -28.15
CA ILE A 39 -5.34 13.58 -27.22
C ILE A 39 -5.60 14.24 -25.87
N LEU A 40 -5.91 15.54 -25.83
CA LEU A 40 -6.21 16.26 -24.59
C LEU A 40 -7.41 15.66 -23.85
N ALA A 41 -8.49 15.33 -24.56
CA ALA A 41 -9.67 14.71 -23.98
C ALA A 41 -9.33 13.35 -23.36
N LEU A 42 -8.58 12.50 -24.09
CA LEU A 42 -8.14 11.20 -23.60
C LEU A 42 -7.26 11.34 -22.35
N VAL A 43 -6.28 12.25 -22.38
CA VAL A 43 -5.38 12.49 -21.26
C VAL A 43 -6.15 13.00 -20.05
N ALA A 44 -7.10 13.92 -20.22
CA ALA A 44 -7.91 14.44 -19.12
C ALA A 44 -8.74 13.34 -18.44
N VAL A 45 -9.41 12.48 -19.21
CA VAL A 45 -10.17 11.34 -18.67
C VAL A 45 -9.25 10.34 -17.98
N ALA A 46 -8.13 9.99 -18.59
CA ALA A 46 -7.16 9.08 -17.99
C ALA A 46 -6.58 9.62 -16.67
N THR A 47 -6.34 10.94 -16.60
CA THR A 47 -5.81 11.63 -15.41
C THR A 47 -6.84 11.62 -14.27
N ALA A 48 -8.10 11.91 -14.61
CA ALA A 48 -9.19 11.84 -13.64
C ALA A 48 -9.38 10.40 -13.12
N TRP A 49 -9.32 9.41 -14.01
CA TRP A 49 -9.45 8.00 -13.65
C TRP A 49 -8.30 7.51 -12.77
N SER A 50 -7.05 7.85 -13.10
CA SER A 50 -5.89 7.48 -12.29
C SER A 50 -5.93 8.16 -10.91
N GLY A 51 -6.34 9.43 -10.84
CA GLY A 51 -6.56 10.13 -9.57
C GLY A 51 -7.64 9.49 -8.71
N TYR A 52 -8.77 9.10 -9.31
CA TYR A 52 -9.85 8.40 -8.62
C TYR A 52 -9.41 7.05 -8.06
N GLN A 53 -8.75 6.22 -8.87
CA GLN A 53 -8.25 4.92 -8.42
C GLN A 53 -7.17 5.06 -7.34
N ALA A 54 -6.26 6.03 -7.45
CA ALA A 54 -5.30 6.32 -6.39
C ALA A 54 -5.99 6.66 -5.05
N ALA A 55 -7.06 7.45 -5.08
CA ALA A 55 -7.84 7.79 -3.89
C ALA A 55 -8.57 6.58 -3.29
N GLN A 56 -9.16 5.72 -4.13
CA GLN A 56 -9.82 4.47 -3.69
C GLN A 56 -8.82 3.54 -2.97
N TRP A 57 -7.66 3.29 -3.59
CA TRP A 57 -6.59 2.48 -2.99
C TRP A 57 -6.03 3.11 -1.71
N ALA A 58 -5.93 4.44 -1.64
CA ALA A 58 -5.54 5.13 -0.41
C ALA A 58 -6.57 4.94 0.72
N GLY A 59 -7.87 4.92 0.39
CA GLY A 59 -8.95 4.60 1.32
C GLY A 59 -8.87 3.18 1.84
N GLN A 60 -8.71 2.20 0.94
CA GLN A 60 -8.53 0.78 1.29
C GLN A 60 -7.33 0.58 2.22
N ARG A 61 -6.17 1.17 1.86
CA ARG A 61 -4.97 1.17 2.72
C ARG A 61 -5.26 1.75 4.09
N ALA A 62 -5.98 2.87 4.18
CA ALA A 62 -6.30 3.50 5.46
C ALA A 62 -7.20 2.61 6.33
N GLU A 63 -8.16 1.90 5.74
CA GLU A 63 -9.00 0.93 6.44
C GLU A 63 -8.20 -0.26 6.97
N GLU A 64 -7.33 -0.83 6.15
CA GLU A 64 -6.43 -1.93 6.51
C GLU A 64 -5.50 -1.54 7.67
N TYR A 65 -4.85 -0.37 7.60
CA TYR A 65 -4.04 0.14 8.71
C TYR A 65 -4.86 0.43 9.97
N ALA A 66 -6.07 0.96 9.84
CA ALA A 66 -6.95 1.18 10.99
C ALA A 66 -7.32 -0.15 11.68
N LYS A 67 -7.61 -1.20 10.89
CA LYS A 67 -7.87 -2.55 11.39
C LYS A 67 -6.62 -3.14 12.07
N ALA A 68 -5.45 -3.04 11.44
CA ALA A 68 -4.18 -3.48 12.02
C ALA A 68 -3.91 -2.78 13.37
N ASN A 69 -4.11 -1.46 13.46
CA ASN A 69 -3.93 -0.72 14.70
C ASN A 69 -4.89 -1.14 15.80
N ARG A 70 -6.18 -1.37 15.50
CA ARG A 70 -7.15 -1.87 16.49
C ARG A 70 -6.73 -3.23 17.05
N LEU A 71 -6.23 -4.12 16.18
CA LEU A 71 -5.69 -5.42 16.59
C LEU A 71 -4.47 -5.25 17.49
N ARG A 72 -3.51 -4.37 17.15
CA ARG A 72 -2.32 -4.10 17.97
C ARG A 72 -2.67 -3.55 19.35
N VAL A 73 -3.57 -2.56 19.43
CA VAL A 73 -4.02 -2.00 20.71
C VAL A 73 -4.65 -3.07 21.59
N THR A 74 -5.49 -3.94 21.00
CA THR A 74 -6.09 -5.07 21.74
C THR A 74 -5.03 -6.06 22.20
N ALA A 75 -4.06 -6.38 21.34
CA ALA A 75 -2.95 -7.26 21.66
C ALA A 75 -2.07 -6.71 22.79
N GLU A 76 -1.74 -5.41 22.78
CA GLU A 76 -0.97 -4.74 23.83
C GLU A 76 -1.70 -4.74 25.18
N GLY A 77 -3.03 -4.58 25.17
CA GLY A 77 -3.85 -4.77 26.36
C GLY A 77 -3.72 -6.18 26.94
N LEU A 78 -3.74 -7.21 26.10
CA LEU A 78 -3.53 -8.60 26.52
C LEU A 78 -2.11 -8.86 27.02
N ALA A 79 -1.09 -8.28 26.37
CA ALA A 79 0.30 -8.38 26.83
C ALA A 79 0.48 -7.77 28.22
N THR A 80 -0.19 -6.64 28.49
CA THR A 80 -0.17 -5.99 29.81
C THR A 80 -0.82 -6.88 30.86
N LEU A 81 -2.00 -7.43 30.59
CA LEU A 81 -2.69 -8.35 31.51
C LEU A 81 -1.87 -9.64 31.74
N ALA A 82 -1.27 -10.21 30.70
CA ALA A 82 -0.39 -11.38 30.82
C ALA A 82 0.83 -11.07 31.69
N GLY A 83 1.40 -9.87 31.57
CA GLY A 83 2.49 -9.40 32.44
C GLY A 83 2.07 -9.27 33.90
N GLN A 84 0.90 -8.69 34.17
CA GLN A 84 0.33 -8.59 35.52
C GLN A 84 0.08 -9.97 36.13
N GLU A 85 -0.43 -10.90 35.35
CA GLU A 85 -0.65 -12.29 35.75
C GLU A 85 0.67 -13.02 36.07
N ARG A 86 1.71 -12.81 35.25
CA ARG A 86 3.04 -13.37 35.52
C ARG A 86 3.66 -12.78 36.80
N ILE A 87 3.43 -11.50 37.08
CA ILE A 87 3.85 -10.85 38.33
C ILE A 87 3.09 -11.48 39.50
N TYR A 88 1.77 -11.62 39.41
CA TYR A 88 0.94 -12.26 40.45
C TYR A 88 1.41 -13.69 40.75
N ASP A 89 1.68 -14.47 39.71
CA ASP A 89 2.20 -15.83 39.83
C ASP A 89 3.56 -15.86 40.56
N SER A 90 4.46 -14.96 40.18
CA SER A 90 5.81 -14.88 40.77
C SER A 90 5.78 -14.44 42.22
N ASP A 91 4.92 -13.47 42.56
CA ASP A 91 4.73 -12.99 43.93
C ASP A 91 4.12 -14.06 44.84
N THR A 92 3.08 -14.75 44.35
CA THR A 92 2.46 -15.88 45.05
C THR A 92 3.46 -17.01 45.25
N PHE A 93 4.27 -17.32 44.23
CA PHE A 93 5.32 -18.32 44.31
C PHE A 93 6.41 -17.95 45.32
N ASN A 94 6.88 -16.71 45.33
CA ASN A 94 7.88 -16.25 46.30
C ASN A 94 7.35 -16.35 47.74
N SER A 95 6.08 -16.00 47.95
CA SER A 95 5.43 -16.14 49.26
C SER A 95 5.28 -17.60 49.69
N TRP A 96 4.89 -18.48 48.76
CA TRP A 96 4.85 -19.93 48.98
C TRP A 96 6.25 -20.48 49.30
N LEU A 97 7.27 -20.09 48.54
CA LEU A 97 8.65 -20.57 48.68
C LEU A 97 9.23 -20.17 50.03
N ALA A 98 9.05 -18.91 50.44
CA ALA A 98 9.47 -18.45 51.76
C ALA A 98 8.77 -19.25 52.88
N ALA A 99 7.45 -19.44 52.81
CA ALA A 99 6.72 -20.24 53.79
C ALA A 99 7.19 -21.70 53.82
N LYS A 100 7.51 -22.29 52.66
CA LYS A 100 8.03 -23.65 52.53
C LYS A 100 9.40 -23.79 53.18
N LEU A 101 10.32 -22.85 52.93
CA LEU A 101 11.67 -22.82 53.51
C LEU A 101 11.66 -22.57 55.02
N ASP A 102 10.71 -21.77 55.52
CA ASP A 102 10.49 -21.52 56.96
C ASP A 102 9.79 -22.67 57.69
N GLY A 103 9.39 -23.75 57.00
CA GLY A 103 8.64 -24.86 57.60
C GLY A 103 7.19 -24.54 57.97
N LYS A 104 6.62 -23.43 57.48
CA LYS A 104 5.24 -22.97 57.76
C LYS A 104 4.24 -23.67 56.83
N VAL A 105 3.96 -24.95 57.10
CA VAL A 105 3.13 -25.83 56.24
C VAL A 105 1.76 -25.23 55.90
N GLN A 106 1.01 -24.77 56.91
CA GLN A 106 -0.33 -24.19 56.68
C GLN A 106 -0.30 -22.92 55.81
N THR A 107 0.75 -22.12 55.94
CA THR A 107 0.96 -20.91 55.13
C THR A 107 1.33 -21.26 53.70
N ALA A 108 2.18 -22.27 53.49
CA ALA A 108 2.52 -22.75 52.15
C ALA A 108 1.29 -23.31 51.43
N GLU A 109 0.50 -24.18 52.08
CA GLU A 109 -0.75 -24.71 51.50
C GLU A 109 -1.75 -23.60 51.16
N PHE A 110 -1.80 -22.52 51.95
CA PHE A 110 -2.63 -21.37 51.65
C PHE A 110 -2.24 -20.68 50.34
N PHE A 111 -0.94 -20.43 50.12
CA PHE A 111 -0.46 -19.83 48.87
C PHE A 111 -0.59 -20.79 47.68
N GLU A 112 -0.42 -22.10 47.90
CA GLU A 112 -0.59 -23.10 46.85
C GLU A 112 -2.02 -23.11 46.29
N ARG A 113 -3.03 -22.96 47.15
CA ARG A 113 -4.43 -22.82 46.71
C ARG A 113 -4.71 -21.55 45.91
N ARG A 114 -3.87 -20.52 46.03
CA ARG A 114 -4.03 -19.23 45.34
C ARG A 114 -3.37 -19.18 43.97
N PHE A 115 -2.58 -20.20 43.60
CA PHE A 115 -2.06 -20.27 42.24
C PHE A 115 -3.20 -20.30 41.22
N ARG A 116 -3.04 -19.47 40.18
CA ARG A 116 -3.93 -19.47 39.02
C ARG A 116 -3.92 -20.85 38.37
N ASP A 117 -5.05 -21.25 37.80
CA ASP A 117 -5.19 -22.58 37.20
C ASP A 117 -4.16 -22.86 36.10
N GLU A 118 -3.82 -21.84 35.30
CA GLU A 118 -2.80 -21.92 34.24
C GLU A 118 -1.36 -22.07 34.79
N TYR A 119 -1.12 -21.68 36.05
CA TYR A 119 0.20 -21.80 36.69
C TYR A 119 0.44 -23.18 37.31
N ARG A 120 -0.62 -23.85 37.78
CA ARG A 120 -0.53 -25.12 38.53
C ARG A 120 0.22 -26.23 37.79
N PRO A 121 0.03 -26.45 36.47
CA PRO A 121 0.77 -27.49 35.74
C PRO A 121 2.28 -27.25 35.77
N ALA A 122 2.71 -26.00 35.53
CA ALA A 122 4.11 -25.61 35.58
C ALA A 122 4.69 -25.74 36.99
N PHE A 123 3.92 -25.39 38.01
CA PHE A 123 4.33 -25.56 39.40
C PHE A 123 4.52 -27.04 39.76
N ALA A 124 3.56 -27.91 39.40
CA ALA A 124 3.66 -29.35 39.67
C ALA A 124 4.83 -29.99 38.92
N ALA A 125 5.04 -29.61 37.65
CA ALA A 125 6.18 -30.07 36.86
C ALA A 125 7.51 -29.61 37.49
N TRP A 126 7.59 -28.35 37.93
CA TRP A 126 8.77 -27.80 38.59
C TRP A 126 9.09 -28.53 39.90
N ILE A 127 8.10 -28.77 40.77
CA ILE A 127 8.29 -29.55 42.00
C ILE A 127 8.81 -30.97 41.69
N SER A 128 8.34 -31.57 40.60
CA SER A 128 8.79 -32.91 40.16
C SER A 128 10.26 -32.96 39.73
N THR A 129 10.89 -31.81 39.49
CA THR A 129 12.34 -31.72 39.21
C THR A 129 13.22 -31.75 40.47
N ASP A 130 12.60 -31.85 41.65
CA ASP A 130 13.23 -31.79 42.97
C ASP A 130 14.10 -30.54 43.19
N PRO A 131 13.52 -29.33 43.07
CA PRO A 131 14.29 -28.08 43.00
C PRO A 131 15.05 -27.72 44.28
N PHE A 132 14.77 -28.39 45.40
CA PHE A 132 15.45 -28.15 46.67
C PHE A 132 16.72 -28.97 46.84
N ASN A 133 16.87 -30.08 46.09
CA ASN A 133 18.05 -30.95 46.14
C ASN A 133 18.78 -31.06 44.80
N ASN A 134 18.16 -30.60 43.71
CA ASN A 134 18.71 -30.63 42.36
C ASN A 134 19.14 -29.24 41.89
N ALA A 135 20.46 -29.01 41.82
CA ALA A 135 21.03 -27.75 41.34
C ALA A 135 20.77 -27.46 39.85
N GLN A 136 20.34 -28.45 39.05
CA GLN A 136 19.98 -28.27 37.64
C GLN A 136 18.49 -27.97 37.44
N ALA A 137 17.71 -27.93 38.52
CA ALA A 137 16.30 -27.58 38.42
C ALA A 137 16.14 -26.14 37.89
N PRO A 138 15.12 -25.87 37.04
CA PRO A 138 14.86 -24.52 36.57
C PRO A 138 14.64 -23.53 37.72
N ALA A 139 14.93 -22.24 37.50
CA ALA A 139 14.87 -21.21 38.55
C ALA A 139 13.47 -20.99 39.15
N GLY A 140 12.43 -21.50 38.51
CA GLY A 140 11.05 -21.46 39.01
C GLY A 140 10.06 -21.92 37.96
N PRO A 141 8.77 -22.07 38.32
CA PRO A 141 7.76 -22.61 37.42
C PRO A 141 7.54 -21.81 36.13
N ILE A 142 7.74 -20.48 36.14
CA ILE A 142 7.58 -19.64 34.93
C ILE A 142 8.62 -19.93 33.83
N PHE A 143 9.68 -20.69 34.14
CA PHE A 143 10.70 -21.11 33.19
C PHE A 143 10.48 -22.54 32.68
N MET A 144 9.42 -23.21 33.17
CA MET A 144 9.04 -24.54 32.71
C MET A 144 8.33 -24.45 31.37
N PRO A 145 8.52 -25.43 30.45
CA PRO A 145 7.76 -25.53 29.22
C PRO A 145 6.25 -25.60 29.43
N GLU A 146 5.80 -26.16 30.55
CA GLU A 146 4.39 -26.30 30.92
C GLU A 146 3.73 -24.98 31.34
N TYR A 147 4.51 -23.89 31.47
CA TYR A 147 3.94 -22.57 31.77
C TYR A 147 3.33 -21.95 30.52
N HIS A 148 2.00 -21.98 30.47
CA HIS A 148 1.20 -21.32 29.45
C HIS A 148 0.43 -20.15 30.07
N ASN A 149 0.36 -19.04 29.34
CA ASN A 149 -0.49 -17.91 29.68
C ASN A 149 -1.40 -17.62 28.49
N ALA A 150 -2.71 -17.87 28.66
CA ALA A 150 -3.67 -17.78 27.56
C ALA A 150 -3.74 -16.36 26.95
N LYS A 151 -3.57 -15.32 27.77
CA LYS A 151 -3.55 -13.93 27.31
C LYS A 151 -2.31 -13.62 26.50
N HIS A 152 -1.15 -14.14 26.91
CA HIS A 152 0.09 -13.99 26.14
C HIS A 152 -0.01 -14.68 24.78
N GLU A 153 -0.55 -15.90 24.74
CA GLU A 153 -0.79 -16.61 23.48
C GLU A 153 -1.78 -15.87 22.58
N GLN A 154 -2.84 -15.31 23.14
CA GLN A 154 -3.79 -14.49 22.39
C GLN A 154 -3.16 -13.20 21.87
N PHE A 155 -2.30 -12.53 22.66
CA PHE A 155 -1.48 -11.41 22.21
C PHE A 155 -0.66 -11.78 20.98
N LEU A 156 0.06 -12.90 21.01
CA LEU A 156 0.87 -13.36 19.88
C LEU A 156 0.02 -13.60 18.62
N ARG A 157 -1.16 -14.22 18.77
CA ARG A 157 -2.10 -14.43 17.65
C ARG A 157 -2.59 -13.12 17.04
N LEU A 158 -3.07 -12.18 17.87
CA LEU A 158 -3.58 -10.90 17.38
C LEU A 158 -2.47 -10.04 16.77
N ASN A 159 -1.26 -10.06 17.35
CA ASN A 159 -0.14 -9.32 16.81
C ASN A 159 0.30 -9.86 15.44
N LYS A 160 0.25 -11.19 15.25
CA LYS A 160 0.49 -11.80 13.93
C LYS A 160 -0.58 -11.38 12.91
N GLN A 161 -1.86 -11.46 13.28
CA GLN A 161 -2.96 -11.01 12.41
C GLN A 161 -2.84 -9.52 12.06
N ALA A 162 -2.42 -8.68 13.01
CA ALA A 162 -2.20 -7.26 12.75
C ALA A 162 -1.08 -7.03 11.74
N ALA A 163 0.01 -7.81 11.80
CA ALA A 163 1.09 -7.74 10.82
C ALA A 163 0.63 -8.15 9.42
N GLU A 164 -0.14 -9.26 9.31
CA GLU A 164 -0.69 -9.72 8.03
C GLU A 164 -1.61 -8.65 7.39
N VAL A 165 -2.49 -8.03 8.17
CA VAL A 165 -3.36 -6.94 7.67
C VAL A 165 -2.56 -5.68 7.32
N ALA A 166 -1.50 -5.37 8.06
CA ALA A 166 -0.64 -4.24 7.72
C ALA A 166 0.10 -4.49 6.39
N ASP A 167 0.54 -5.71 6.12
CA ASP A 167 1.16 -6.11 4.85
C ASP A 167 0.18 -6.02 3.68
N GLU A 168 -1.10 -6.33 3.89
CA GLU A 168 -2.17 -6.05 2.92
C GLU A 168 -2.27 -4.53 2.65
N GLY A 169 -2.26 -3.72 3.71
CA GLY A 169 -2.18 -2.25 3.66
C GLY A 169 -1.03 -1.72 2.81
N VAL A 170 0.15 -2.33 2.92
CA VAL A 170 1.31 -1.98 2.09
C VAL A 170 1.03 -2.26 0.62
N LYS A 171 0.53 -3.46 0.27
CA LYS A 171 0.24 -3.84 -1.13
C LYS A 171 -0.84 -2.95 -1.76
N SER A 172 -1.87 -2.60 -1.00
CA SER A 172 -2.90 -1.63 -1.40
C SER A 172 -2.29 -0.26 -1.67
N GLY A 173 -1.40 0.19 -0.78
CA GLY A 173 -0.63 1.43 -0.95
C GLY A 173 0.22 1.45 -2.21
N GLU A 174 1.02 0.41 -2.42
CA GLU A 174 1.87 0.27 -3.60
C GLU A 174 1.06 0.31 -4.91
N THR A 175 -0.16 -0.22 -4.89
CA THR A 175 -1.06 -0.18 -6.04
C THR A 175 -1.59 1.23 -6.27
N GLY A 176 -2.03 1.93 -5.21
CA GLY A 176 -2.41 3.33 -5.29
C GLY A 176 -1.28 4.24 -5.80
N ASP A 177 -0.05 4.01 -5.34
CA ASP A 177 1.12 4.79 -5.74
C ASP A 177 1.45 4.62 -7.24
N LYS A 178 1.16 3.44 -7.84
CA LYS A 178 1.25 3.24 -9.30
C LYS A 178 0.27 4.13 -10.05
N TYR A 179 -0.96 4.29 -9.55
CA TYR A 179 -1.93 5.22 -10.14
C TYR A 179 -1.51 6.68 -9.98
N VAL A 180 -0.93 7.07 -8.84
CA VAL A 180 -0.36 8.42 -8.65
C VAL A 180 0.76 8.69 -9.68
N ARG A 181 1.63 7.71 -9.92
CA ARG A 181 2.69 7.82 -10.93
C ARG A 181 2.10 8.03 -12.34
N ILE A 182 1.04 7.31 -12.69
CA ILE A 182 0.34 7.50 -13.97
C ILE A 182 -0.21 8.93 -14.08
N THR A 183 -0.81 9.47 -13.02
CA THR A 183 -1.30 10.86 -13.00
C THR A 183 -0.19 11.86 -13.30
N VAL A 184 1.01 11.68 -12.73
CA VAL A 184 2.17 12.56 -12.99
C VAL A 184 2.65 12.45 -14.43
N LEU A 185 2.70 11.23 -15.00
CA LEU A 185 3.04 11.03 -16.40
C LEU A 185 2.03 11.70 -17.34
N LEU A 186 0.73 11.56 -17.07
CA LEU A 186 -0.33 12.19 -17.85
C LEU A 186 -0.29 13.71 -17.74
N ALA A 187 0.00 14.27 -16.56
CA ALA A 187 0.21 15.70 -16.38
C ALA A 187 1.38 16.23 -17.24
N THR A 188 2.44 15.44 -17.39
CA THR A 188 3.56 15.75 -18.29
C THR A 188 3.12 15.78 -19.75
N VAL A 189 2.28 14.82 -20.16
CA VAL A 189 1.69 14.78 -21.51
C VAL A 189 0.78 16.00 -21.76
N LEU A 190 -0.07 16.38 -20.78
CA LEU A 190 -0.89 17.59 -20.86
C LEU A 190 -0.04 18.84 -21.11
N LEU A 191 1.05 18.99 -20.33
CA LEU A 191 1.94 20.13 -20.45
C LEU A 191 2.59 20.22 -21.83
N ILE A 192 3.14 19.10 -22.33
CA ILE A 192 3.77 19.03 -23.66
C ILE A 192 2.76 19.37 -24.75
N THR A 193 1.53 18.85 -24.64
CA THR A 193 0.46 19.10 -25.61
C THR A 193 0.04 20.58 -25.61
N ALA A 194 -0.15 21.17 -24.42
CA ALA A 194 -0.53 22.58 -24.27
C ALA A 194 0.56 23.55 -24.75
N ILE A 195 1.84 23.23 -24.55
CA ILE A 195 2.96 24.03 -25.07
C ILE A 195 3.03 23.90 -26.60
N GLY A 196 2.85 22.69 -27.13
CA GLY A 196 2.83 22.41 -28.57
C GLY A 196 1.85 23.30 -29.34
N GLN A 197 0.65 23.49 -28.78
CA GLN A 197 -0.42 24.31 -29.35
C GLN A 197 -0.07 25.79 -29.54
N ARG A 198 0.89 26.34 -28.78
CA ARG A 198 1.27 27.76 -28.87
C ARG A 198 2.18 28.07 -30.06
N PHE A 199 2.77 27.07 -30.69
CA PHE A 199 3.69 27.30 -31.80
C PHE A 199 2.95 27.58 -33.12
N ARG A 200 3.33 28.68 -33.79
CA ARG A 200 2.81 29.04 -35.12
C ARG A 200 3.41 28.16 -36.24
N PHE A 201 4.57 27.54 -35.99
CA PHE A 201 5.29 26.71 -36.96
C PHE A 201 4.78 25.27 -36.95
N LYS A 202 4.34 24.77 -38.11
CA LYS A 202 3.82 23.39 -38.27
C LYS A 202 4.78 22.31 -37.81
N ALA A 203 6.07 22.45 -38.12
CA ALA A 203 7.09 21.49 -37.74
C ALA A 203 7.20 21.34 -36.21
N ALA A 204 7.12 22.44 -35.47
CA ALA A 204 7.14 22.42 -34.01
C ALA A 204 5.90 21.70 -33.44
N ARG A 205 4.68 22.01 -33.93
CA ARG A 205 3.45 21.30 -33.50
C ARG A 205 3.55 19.79 -33.71
N ILE A 206 4.05 19.36 -34.87
CA ILE A 206 4.21 17.93 -35.18
C ILE A 206 5.21 17.25 -34.24
N VAL A 207 6.35 17.89 -33.94
CA VAL A 207 7.34 17.34 -33.00
C VAL A 207 6.76 17.14 -31.61
N PHE A 208 6.08 18.15 -31.07
CA PHE A 208 5.43 18.06 -29.75
C PHE A 208 4.29 17.03 -29.73
N MET A 209 3.51 16.94 -30.81
CA MET A 209 2.44 15.95 -30.94
C MET A 209 2.98 14.51 -30.97
N ILE A 210 4.04 14.23 -31.73
CA ILE A 210 4.68 12.91 -31.75
C ILE A 210 5.22 12.57 -30.36
N LEU A 211 5.89 13.52 -29.71
CA LEU A 211 6.42 13.34 -28.36
C LEU A 211 5.31 13.05 -27.34
N ALA A 212 4.20 13.80 -27.40
CA ALA A 212 3.04 13.59 -26.55
C ALA A 212 2.41 12.21 -26.77
N CYS A 213 2.22 11.79 -28.03
CA CYS A 213 1.72 10.47 -28.37
C CYS A 213 2.62 9.35 -27.83
N LEU A 214 3.94 9.45 -28.03
CA LEU A 214 4.89 8.45 -27.54
C LEU A 214 4.86 8.32 -26.03
N LEU A 215 4.84 9.46 -25.32
CA LEU A 215 4.77 9.48 -23.86
C LEU A 215 3.41 9.01 -23.32
N LEU A 216 2.33 9.17 -24.09
CA LEU A 216 0.98 8.75 -23.69
C LEU A 216 0.79 7.23 -23.72
N CYS A 217 1.49 6.52 -24.60
CA CYS A 217 1.37 5.06 -24.70
C CYS A 217 1.68 4.35 -23.38
N LEU A 218 2.72 4.79 -22.66
CA LEU A 218 3.15 4.18 -21.40
C LEU A 218 2.09 4.23 -20.28
N PRO A 219 1.57 5.41 -19.88
CA PRO A 219 0.55 5.50 -18.83
C PRO A 219 -0.75 4.81 -19.25
N VAL A 220 -1.15 4.86 -20.53
CA VAL A 220 -2.37 4.17 -21.01
C VAL A 220 -2.24 2.66 -20.86
N LEU A 221 -1.09 2.07 -21.27
CA LEU A 221 -0.84 0.64 -21.11
C LEU A 221 -0.82 0.23 -19.62
N GLN A 222 -0.16 1.02 -18.76
CA GLN A 222 -0.15 0.76 -17.33
C GLN A 222 -1.55 0.83 -16.72
N LEU A 223 -2.36 1.83 -17.12
CA LEU A 223 -3.73 2.01 -16.63
C LEU A 223 -4.64 0.82 -17.00
N LEU A 224 -4.41 0.20 -18.16
CA LEU A 224 -5.13 -1.00 -18.62
C LEU A 224 -4.71 -2.28 -17.88
N MET A 225 -3.47 -2.34 -17.38
CA MET A 225 -2.93 -3.53 -16.70
C MET A 225 -3.13 -3.51 -15.17
N LEU A 226 -3.30 -2.34 -14.57
CA LEU A 226 -3.41 -2.22 -13.12
C LEU A 226 -4.77 -2.75 -12.60
N PRO A 227 -4.78 -3.37 -11.40
CA PRO A 227 -6.00 -3.82 -10.77
C PRO A 227 -6.84 -2.61 -10.31
N ARG A 228 -8.13 -2.65 -10.67
CA ARG A 228 -9.13 -1.65 -10.31
C ARG A 228 -9.98 -2.13 -9.15
N ILE A 229 -10.38 -1.19 -8.29
CA ILE A 229 -11.36 -1.38 -7.20
C ILE A 229 -12.54 -0.44 -7.43
#